data_AF-A0A1R0LBV0-F1
#
_entry.id   AF-A0A1R0LBV0-F1
#
_cell.length_a   1.000
_cell.length_b   1.000
_cell.length_c   1.000
_cell.angle_alpha   90.00
_cell.angle_beta   90.00
_cell.angle_gamma   90.00
#
_symmetry.space_group_name_H-M   'P 1'
#
loop_
_entity.id
_entity.type
_entity.pdbx_description
1 polymer ?
#
loop_
_entity_poly.entity_id
_entity_poly.type
_entity_poly.pdbx_seq_one_letter_code
_entity_poly.pdbx_strand_id
1 'polypeptide(L)'
;MAVVLQAGLPPCRTPGVIALAREDLPDSAQPLLRTVMRDGRRTGPPDHWQDARERFREDVAALPEPARRIEDPEPVPPVRSRALDHLTAMVRSDTEARLRRNAAVLAPCALPARTP
;
A
#
# COMPACT_ATOMS: atom_id res chain seq x y z
N MET A 1 4.32 -2.88 8.18
CA MET A 1 3.82 -3.57 6.98
C MET A 1 2.40 -3.10 6.73
N ALA A 2 2.07 -2.74 5.50
CA ALA A 2 0.68 -2.51 5.09
C ALA A 2 0.09 -3.85 4.63
N VAL A 3 -1.20 -4.06 4.86
CA VAL A 3 -1.93 -5.24 4.40
C VAL A 3 -2.84 -4.80 3.27
N VAL A 4 -2.81 -5.51 2.13
CA VAL A 4 -3.75 -5.28 1.03
C VAL A 4 -4.87 -6.30 1.13
N LEU A 5 -6.11 -5.83 1.04
CA LEU A 5 -7.34 -6.56 1.37
C LEU A 5 -8.39 -6.37 0.30
N GLN A 6 -9.29 -7.34 0.13
CA GLN A 6 -10.46 -7.20 -0.75
C GLN A 6 -11.73 -7.70 -0.08
N ALA A 7 -12.89 -7.09 -0.38
CA ALA A 7 -14.18 -7.56 0.12
C ALA A 7 -14.71 -8.72 -0.74
N GLY A 8 -14.97 -9.87 -0.09
CA GLY A 8 -15.62 -11.16 -0.39
C GLY A 8 -16.29 -11.48 -1.73
N LEU A 9 -15.97 -10.81 -2.83
CA LEU A 9 -16.20 -11.26 -4.20
C LEU A 9 -14.87 -11.76 -4.79
N PRO A 10 -14.88 -12.49 -5.92
CA PRO A 10 -13.63 -12.91 -6.55
C PRO A 10 -12.71 -11.70 -6.77
N PRO A 11 -11.38 -11.91 -6.70
CA PRO A 11 -10.34 -10.98 -6.22
C PRO A 11 -10.08 -9.73 -7.09
N CYS A 12 -11.07 -9.26 -7.83
CA CYS A 12 -10.89 -8.18 -8.78
C CYS A 12 -12.17 -7.40 -9.08
N ARG A 13 -13.35 -7.79 -8.56
CA ARG A 13 -14.57 -6.98 -8.73
C ARG A 13 -14.63 -5.72 -7.88
N THR A 14 -13.85 -5.65 -6.80
CA THR A 14 -13.85 -4.54 -5.83
C THR A 14 -12.43 -3.97 -5.70
N PRO A 15 -12.25 -2.64 -5.59
CA PRO A 15 -10.92 -2.06 -5.38
C PRO A 15 -10.27 -2.63 -4.13
N GLY A 16 -8.98 -2.97 -4.24
CA GLY A 16 -8.19 -3.41 -3.09
C GLY A 16 -8.07 -2.30 -2.04
N VAL A 17 -8.18 -2.65 -0.77
CA VAL A 17 -8.00 -1.76 0.36
C VAL A 17 -6.60 -1.96 0.95
N ILE A 18 -5.83 -0.88 1.09
CA ILE A 18 -4.54 -0.88 1.77
C ILE A 18 -4.77 -0.39 3.21
N ALA A 19 -4.50 -1.26 4.17
CA ALA A 19 -4.77 -1.05 5.59
C ALA A 19 -3.50 -1.17 6.45
N LEU A 20 -3.60 -0.77 7.72
CA LEU A 20 -2.51 -1.00 8.68
C LEU A 20 -2.41 -2.50 9.02
N ALA A 21 -1.19 -2.98 9.35
CA ALA A 21 -0.96 -4.40 9.66
C ALA A 21 -1.77 -4.96 10.83
N ARG A 22 -2.24 -4.10 11.74
CA ARG A 22 -2.97 -4.49 12.96
C ARG A 22 -4.34 -3.80 13.03
N GLU A 23 -4.85 -3.35 11.90
CA GLU A 23 -6.20 -2.83 11.81
C GLU A 23 -7.18 -4.00 11.82
N ASP A 24 -8.25 -3.88 12.61
CA ASP A 24 -9.34 -4.85 12.59
C ASP A 24 -10.06 -4.76 11.25
N LEU A 25 -10.27 -5.92 10.62
CA LEU A 25 -10.80 -6.01 9.27
C LEU A 25 -12.20 -6.58 9.32
N PRO A 26 -13.09 -6.17 8.39
CA PRO A 26 -14.38 -6.82 8.22
C PRO A 26 -14.18 -8.32 7.96
N ASP A 27 -15.08 -9.17 8.45
CA ASP A 27 -15.02 -10.63 8.21
C ASP A 27 -15.05 -11.00 6.72
N SER A 28 -15.61 -10.11 5.89
CA SER A 28 -15.60 -10.26 4.44
C SER A 28 -14.26 -9.94 3.78
N ALA A 29 -13.23 -9.50 4.52
CA ALA A 29 -11.95 -9.10 3.96
C ALA A 29 -11.05 -10.31 3.70
N GLN A 30 -10.56 -10.43 2.45
CA GLN A 30 -9.60 -11.43 2.05
C GLN A 30 -8.18 -10.83 2.00
N PRO A 31 -7.19 -11.41 2.72
CA PRO A 31 -5.80 -10.98 2.65
C PRO A 31 -5.15 -11.35 1.31
N LEU A 32 -4.57 -10.35 0.63
CA LEU A 32 -3.84 -10.58 -0.62
C LEU A 32 -2.38 -10.97 -0.39
N LEU A 33 -1.84 -10.62 0.77
CA LEU A 33 -0.47 -10.95 1.15
C LEU A 33 -0.45 -12.14 2.11
N ARG A 34 0.38 -13.14 1.79
CA ARG A 34 0.68 -14.28 2.67
C ARG A 34 2.13 -14.29 3.09
N THR A 35 2.40 -14.73 4.32
CA THR A 35 3.79 -14.89 4.81
C THR A 35 4.45 -16.11 4.18
N VAL A 36 5.44 -15.88 3.31
CA VAL A 36 6.23 -16.97 2.67
C VAL A 36 7.59 -17.22 3.35
N MET A 37 8.03 -16.29 4.18
CA MET A 37 9.31 -16.31 4.91
C MET A 37 9.12 -15.75 6.31
N ARG A 38 9.80 -16.34 7.29
CA ARG A 38 9.89 -15.88 8.69
C ARG A 38 11.29 -16.21 9.21
N ASP A 39 11.95 -15.22 9.82
CA ASP A 39 13.29 -15.37 10.40
C ASP A 39 14.33 -15.95 9.41
N GLY A 40 14.26 -15.52 8.15
CA GLY A 40 15.15 -15.99 7.07
C GLY A 40 14.86 -17.41 6.56
N ARG A 41 13.79 -18.05 7.04
CA ARG A 41 13.39 -19.42 6.66
C ARG A 41 12.02 -19.41 5.99
N ARG A 42 11.83 -20.31 5.03
CA ARG A 42 10.53 -20.47 4.35
C ARG A 42 9.50 -21.02 5.32
N THR A 43 8.29 -20.49 5.26
CA THR A 43 7.16 -20.97 6.07
C THR A 43 6.50 -22.23 5.49
N GLY A 44 6.83 -22.60 4.26
CA GLY A 44 6.31 -23.78 3.59
C GLY A 44 7.09 -24.12 2.30
N PRO A 45 6.70 -25.22 1.62
CA PRO A 45 7.25 -25.58 0.32
C PRO A 45 6.94 -24.50 -0.73
N PRO A 46 7.65 -24.48 -1.87
CA PRO A 46 7.25 -23.68 -3.02
C PRO A 46 5.91 -24.16 -3.57
N ASP A 47 5.11 -23.20 -4.04
CA ASP A 47 3.92 -23.50 -4.81
C ASP A 47 4.29 -24.23 -6.10
N HIS A 48 3.37 -25.07 -6.57
CA HIS A 48 3.49 -25.67 -7.89
C HIS A 48 3.04 -24.65 -8.95
N TRP A 49 3.69 -24.63 -10.12
CA TRP A 49 3.35 -23.68 -11.18
C TRP A 49 1.91 -23.85 -11.72
N GLN A 50 1.32 -25.05 -11.66
CA GLN A 50 -0.07 -25.32 -12.01
C GLN A 50 -1.02 -24.56 -11.08
N ASP A 51 -0.74 -24.55 -9.78
CA ASP A 51 -1.55 -23.81 -8.80
C ASP A 51 -1.48 -22.30 -9.08
N ALA A 52 -0.31 -21.80 -9.47
CA ALA A 52 -0.15 -20.40 -9.87
C ALA A 52 -0.92 -20.09 -11.17
N ARG A 53 -0.92 -21.02 -12.13
CA ARG A 53 -1.67 -20.88 -13.39
C ARG A 53 -3.18 -20.86 -13.15
N GLU A 54 -3.68 -21.68 -12.24
CA GLU A 54 -5.12 -21.71 -11.94
C GLU A 54 -5.57 -20.43 -11.24
N ARG A 55 -4.83 -19.98 -10.22
CA ARG A 55 -5.09 -18.68 -9.58
C ARG A 55 -5.10 -17.53 -10.59
N PHE A 56 -4.12 -17.50 -11.50
CA PHE A 56 -4.08 -16.47 -12.54
C PHE A 56 -5.33 -16.48 -13.44
N ARG A 57 -5.84 -17.66 -13.79
CA ARG A 57 -7.07 -17.76 -14.59
C ARG A 57 -8.28 -17.25 -13.84
N GLU A 58 -8.41 -17.61 -12.56
CA GLU A 58 -9.47 -17.13 -11.68
C GLU A 58 -9.41 -15.60 -11.52
N ASP A 59 -8.21 -15.06 -11.26
CA ASP A 59 -7.98 -13.62 -11.13
C ASP A 59 -8.33 -12.87 -12.41
N VAL A 60 -7.93 -13.35 -13.59
CA VAL A 60 -8.26 -12.70 -14.87
C VAL A 60 -9.75 -12.80 -15.19
N ALA A 61 -10.38 -13.93 -14.89
CA ALA A 61 -11.80 -14.16 -15.16
C ALA A 61 -12.70 -13.20 -14.37
N ALA A 62 -12.29 -12.82 -13.16
CA ALA A 62 -13.07 -11.96 -12.30
C ALA A 62 -12.81 -10.46 -12.47
N LEU A 63 -11.83 -10.05 -13.29
CA LEU A 63 -11.56 -8.64 -13.57
C LEU A 63 -12.78 -7.96 -14.23
N PRO A 64 -13.10 -6.70 -13.87
CA PRO A 64 -14.08 -5.90 -14.57
C PRO A 64 -13.66 -5.75 -16.03
N GLU A 65 -14.63 -5.74 -16.94
CA GLU A 65 -14.36 -5.62 -18.37
C GLU A 65 -13.43 -4.44 -18.71
N PRO A 66 -13.63 -3.22 -18.15
CA PRO A 66 -12.78 -2.08 -18.48
C PRO A 66 -11.31 -2.26 -18.08
N ALA A 67 -11.06 -2.99 -16.98
CA ALA A 67 -9.73 -3.28 -16.48
C ALA A 67 -9.05 -4.45 -17.21
N ARG A 68 -9.82 -5.25 -17.95
CA ARG A 68 -9.34 -6.43 -18.70
C ARG A 68 -8.99 -6.10 -20.15
N ARG A 69 -9.34 -4.92 -20.65
CA ARG A 69 -9.04 -4.52 -22.05
C ARG A 69 -7.53 -4.49 -22.29
N ILE A 70 -7.13 -4.86 -23.51
CA ILE A 70 -5.73 -4.79 -23.95
C ILE A 70 -5.37 -3.36 -24.34
N GLU A 71 -6.29 -2.70 -25.05
CA GLU A 71 -6.18 -1.31 -25.49
C GLU A 71 -7.00 -0.41 -24.57
N ASP A 72 -6.40 0.71 -24.15
CA ASP A 72 -6.99 1.71 -23.24
C ASP A 72 -7.74 1.11 -22.02
N PRO A 73 -7.03 0.35 -21.15
CA PRO A 73 -7.63 -0.21 -19.95
C PRO A 73 -7.91 0.86 -18.91
N GLU A 74 -9.06 0.75 -18.25
CA GLU A 74 -9.40 1.58 -17.09
C GLU A 74 -8.93 0.89 -15.80
N PRO A 75 -7.95 1.46 -15.07
CA PRO A 75 -7.45 0.83 -13.85
C PRO A 75 -8.48 0.91 -12.72
N VAL A 76 -8.52 -0.12 -11.87
CA VAL A 76 -9.27 -0.09 -10.61
C VAL A 76 -8.32 0.38 -9.50
N PRO A 77 -8.37 1.66 -9.06
CA PRO A 77 -7.42 2.17 -8.09
C PRO A 77 -7.67 1.55 -6.71
N PRO A 78 -6.61 1.23 -5.96
CA PRO A 78 -6.77 0.80 -4.58
C PRO A 78 -7.22 1.97 -3.70
N VAL A 79 -7.96 1.64 -2.65
CA VAL A 79 -8.42 2.58 -1.62
C VAL A 79 -7.54 2.42 -0.39
N ARG A 80 -7.29 3.50 0.36
CA ARG A 80 -6.59 3.44 1.66
C ARG A 80 -7.62 3.37 2.78
N SER A 81 -7.29 2.64 3.85
CA SER A 81 -8.11 2.67 5.05
C SER A 81 -8.05 4.05 5.71
N ARG A 82 -9.12 4.44 6.42
CA ARG A 82 -9.16 5.71 7.16
C ARG A 82 -8.04 5.80 8.18
N ALA A 83 -7.73 4.69 8.84
CA ALA A 83 -6.64 4.64 9.82
C ALA A 83 -5.27 4.88 9.16
N LEU A 84 -5.04 4.31 7.97
CA LEU A 84 -3.82 4.53 7.20
C LEU A 84 -3.72 5.98 6.69
N ASP A 85 -4.80 6.56 6.18
CA ASP A 85 -4.82 7.96 5.75
C ASP A 85 -4.51 8.91 6.91
N HIS A 86 -5.10 8.67 8.09
CA HIS A 86 -4.83 9.46 9.29
C HIS A 86 -3.36 9.36 9.71
N LEU A 87 -2.80 8.14 9.79
CA LEU A 87 -1.40 7.94 10.13
C LEU A 87 -0.47 8.64 9.13
N THR A 88 -0.78 8.56 7.83
CA THR A 88 0.01 9.20 6.76
C THR A 88 0.02 10.72 6.92
N ALA A 89 -1.15 11.33 7.19
CA ALA A 89 -1.26 12.77 7.40
C ALA A 89 -0.47 13.23 8.65
N MET A 90 -0.56 12.48 9.75
CA MET A 90 0.19 12.78 10.98
C MET A 90 1.70 12.72 10.75
N VAL A 91 2.21 11.63 10.16
CA VAL A 91 3.65 11.44 9.92
C VAL A 91 4.19 12.48 8.94
N ARG A 92 3.43 12.82 7.90
CA ARG A 92 3.81 13.88 6.95
C ARG A 92 3.96 15.22 7.68
N SER A 93 2.95 15.60 8.47
CA SER A 93 2.94 16.87 9.20
C SER A 93 4.10 16.98 10.20
N ASP A 94 4.38 15.89 10.95
CA ASP A 94 5.53 15.85 11.87
C ASP A 94 6.85 16.00 11.12
N THR A 95 7.03 15.25 10.03
CA THR A 95 8.24 15.30 9.22
C THR A 95 8.49 16.72 8.68
N GLU A 96 7.47 17.37 8.14
CA GLU A 96 7.55 18.74 7.64
C GLU A 96 7.86 19.74 8.77
N ALA A 97 7.28 19.57 9.95
CA ALA A 97 7.57 20.42 11.11
C ALA A 97 9.01 20.25 11.60
N ARG A 98 9.53 19.02 11.61
CA ARG A 98 10.93 18.71 11.97
C ARG A 98 11.90 19.33 10.97
N LEU A 99 11.63 19.20 9.67
CA LEU A 99 12.46 19.81 8.64
C LEU A 99 12.50 21.34 8.78
N ARG A 100 11.34 21.98 9.03
CA ARG A 100 11.29 23.43 9.29
C ARG A 100 12.10 23.85 10.52
N ARG A 101 11.97 23.11 11.63
CA ARG A 101 12.77 23.38 12.84
C ARG A 101 14.26 23.22 12.57
N ASN A 102 14.67 22.15 11.88
CA ASN A 102 16.07 21.92 11.54
C ASN A 102 16.62 23.04 10.64
N ALA A 103 15.83 23.52 9.67
CA ALA A 103 16.22 24.64 8.83
C ALA A 103 16.37 25.95 9.63
N ALA A 104 15.50 26.21 10.61
CA ALA A 104 15.61 27.38 11.49
C ALA A 104 16.85 27.31 12.41
N VAL A 105 17.22 26.11 12.88
CA VAL A 105 18.42 25.90 13.71
C VAL A 105 19.71 26.04 12.89
N LEU A 106 19.69 25.69 11.60
CA LEU A 106 20.80 25.91 10.67
C LEU A 106 20.86 27.36 10.13
N ALA A 107 19.87 28.19 10.44
CA ALA A 107 19.79 29.59 10.02
C ALA A 107 20.29 30.60 11.08
N PRO A 108 21.53 30.49 11.61
CA PRO A 108 22.22 31.67 12.09
C PRO A 108 23.59 31.78 11.41
N CYS A 109 23.60 32.17 10.14
CA CYS A 109 24.78 32.74 9.49
C CYS A 109 24.39 33.75 8.41
N ALA A 110 23.36 34.57 8.67
CA ALA A 110 23.24 35.83 7.96
C ALA A 110 24.23 36.80 8.61
N LEU A 111 25.46 36.82 8.09
CA LEU A 111 26.44 37.88 8.39
C LEU A 111 25.78 39.24 8.13
N PRO A 112 25.82 40.22 9.06
CA PRO A 112 25.40 41.56 8.73
C PRO A 112 26.30 42.07 7.61
N ALA A 113 25.68 42.55 6.53
CA ALA A 113 26.38 43.14 5.40
C ALA A 113 27.35 44.22 5.92
N ARG A 114 28.63 44.11 5.54
CA ARG A 114 29.58 45.21 5.74
C ARG A 114 29.10 46.38 4.87
N THR A 115 28.62 47.43 5.51
CA THR A 115 28.41 48.74 4.88
C THR A 115 29.74 49.34 4.42
N PRO A 116 29.75 50.10 3.31
CA PRO A 116 30.97 50.57 2.65
C PRO A 116 31.80 51.54 3.49
#